data_AF-A0A812KZ07-F1
#
_entry.id   AF-A0A812KZ07-F1
#
_cell.length_a   1.000
_cell.length_b   1.000
_cell.length_c   1.000
_cell.angle_alpha   90.00
_cell.angle_beta   90.00
_cell.angle_gamma   90.00
#
_symmetry.space_group_name_H-M   'P 1'
#
loop_
_entity.id
_entity.type
_entity.pdbx_description
1 polymer ?
#
loop_
_entity_poly.entity_id
_entity_poly.type
_entity_poly.pdbx_seq_one_letter_code
_entity_poly.pdbx_strand_id
1 'polypeptide(L)'
;MLEELMYQHICDVCDQVSSEKIADVLNLMRLATEFEKIRTISPRELDRGRATDMVSRAFDKVIRHLKDQSESVERQFAEEAISFAEANPRVDLGRETGTKVEVQSISNMGEVLKSDFWELLKLVNSGKETKEEKDGDEETAKAVNDLIKVPELEELLTQEIAARLKWAAAACDSGEDSVTDKLKTSDAVRYALFVLAGLISISKKRTSAEESDDEERPEAAASLAATALETSGEDLEKVAAWYCKELQLPEAWNVIGLLREGLSGGGLTDILFSGGDLVIKKEVPKDHVWFQWAEGLFEATFLHIYTRDRHGENVPEALRVKDMQQVFNCGSWGEYARRRQSVQEDLFNKGAAWLEELKTDPCTKGETPTWHLSGVKSVANEHWLYHGTSLAGEEGITEGDFRLNLAGSNAGTLYGNGVYLAEAVSKSDEYTTPHSDGLRSILICLSTLGRVNYNDQKRPDGDELADSCKEGGFHSILGDREKIRGTYREIVVFNENQVYPAYICRYERVLKKE
;
A
#
# COMPACT_ATOMS: atom_id res chain seq x y z
N MET A 1 4.79 -8.42 53.20
CA MET A 1 4.00 -7.37 53.89
C MET A 1 3.88 -6.07 53.11
N LEU A 2 4.95 -5.31 52.83
CA LEU A 2 4.83 -4.06 52.04
C LEU A 2 4.46 -4.34 50.56
N GLU A 3 5.12 -5.31 49.93
CA GLU A 3 4.80 -5.71 48.55
C GLU A 3 3.37 -6.29 48.42
N GLU A 4 2.91 -7.05 49.43
CA GLU A 4 1.54 -7.56 49.49
C GLU A 4 0.51 -6.43 49.65
N LEU A 5 0.82 -5.40 50.45
CA LEU A 5 -0.04 -4.22 50.61
C LEU A 5 -0.09 -3.38 49.32
N MET A 6 1.03 -3.22 48.62
CA MET A 6 1.07 -2.54 47.32
C MET A 6 0.32 -3.32 46.25
N TYR A 7 0.45 -4.65 46.22
CA TYR A 7 -0.31 -5.51 45.32
C TYR A 7 -1.80 -5.47 45.61
N GLN A 8 -2.20 -5.53 46.89
CA GLN A 8 -3.60 -5.38 47.30
C GLN A 8 -4.14 -3.99 46.93
N HIS A 9 -3.34 -2.94 47.06
CA HIS A 9 -3.72 -1.61 46.59
C HIS A 9 -3.94 -1.57 45.08
N ILE A 10 -3.04 -2.17 44.27
CA ILE A 10 -3.24 -2.29 42.82
C ILE A 10 -4.53 -3.08 42.50
N CYS A 11 -4.82 -4.16 43.24
CA CYS A 11 -6.07 -4.91 43.14
C CYS A 11 -7.31 -4.04 43.42
N ASP A 12 -7.27 -3.30 44.53
CA ASP A 12 -8.39 -2.48 44.98
C ASP A 12 -8.64 -1.31 44.03
N VAL A 13 -7.57 -0.71 43.47
CA VAL A 13 -7.69 0.35 42.45
C VAL A 13 -8.20 -0.24 41.13
N CYS A 14 -7.71 -1.41 40.68
CA CYS A 14 -8.23 -2.10 39.48
C CYS A 14 -9.74 -2.36 39.57
N ASP A 15 -10.23 -2.75 40.76
CA ASP A 15 -11.63 -3.03 41.01
C ASP A 15 -12.49 -1.75 41.06
N GLN A 16 -11.87 -0.58 41.27
CA GLN A 16 -12.52 0.73 41.39
C GLN A 16 -12.40 1.63 40.15
N VAL A 17 -11.64 1.21 39.12
CA VAL A 17 -11.50 1.96 37.87
C VAL A 17 -12.88 2.18 37.25
N SER A 18 -13.30 3.43 37.15
CA SER A 18 -14.50 3.81 36.40
C SER A 18 -14.26 3.61 34.90
N SER A 19 -15.22 3.04 34.19
CA SER A 19 -15.20 2.93 32.73
C SER A 19 -15.23 4.27 32.00
N GLU A 20 -15.46 5.36 32.72
CA GLU A 20 -15.59 6.72 32.18
C GLU A 20 -14.25 7.49 32.18
N LYS A 21 -13.19 6.99 32.84
CA LYS A 21 -11.93 7.77 33.04
C LYS A 21 -10.68 6.99 32.66
N ILE A 22 -10.28 7.14 31.40
CA ILE A 22 -9.07 6.51 30.81
C ILE A 22 -7.78 6.90 31.56
N ALA A 23 -7.70 8.11 32.13
CA ALA A 23 -6.57 8.59 32.92
C ALA A 23 -6.30 7.72 34.17
N ASP A 24 -7.35 7.15 34.77
CA ASP A 24 -7.21 6.27 35.93
C ASP A 24 -6.60 4.92 35.53
N VAL A 25 -6.84 4.47 34.29
CA VAL A 25 -6.30 3.23 33.71
C VAL A 25 -4.80 3.37 33.40
N LEU A 26 -4.38 4.50 32.81
CA LEU A 26 -2.97 4.75 32.47
C LEU A 26 -2.10 4.90 33.72
N ASN A 27 -2.60 5.56 34.76
CA ASN A 27 -1.92 5.61 36.06
C ASN A 27 -1.74 4.22 36.68
N LEU A 28 -2.72 3.33 36.45
CA LEU A 28 -2.68 1.94 36.89
C LEU A 28 -1.68 1.10 36.11
N MET A 29 -1.58 1.29 34.79
CA MET A 29 -0.55 0.66 33.93
C MET A 29 0.86 1.04 34.38
N ARG A 30 1.07 2.32 34.72
CA ARG A 30 2.34 2.81 35.28
C ARG A 30 2.63 2.16 36.63
N LEU A 31 1.65 2.14 37.55
CA LEU A 31 1.83 1.54 38.87
C LEU A 31 2.15 0.03 38.78
N ALA A 32 1.49 -0.69 37.87
CA ALA A 32 1.71 -2.11 37.63
C ALA A 32 3.10 -2.37 37.02
N THR A 33 3.53 -1.57 36.04
CA THR A 33 4.85 -1.68 35.41
C THR A 33 5.98 -1.39 36.41
N GLU A 34 5.86 -0.34 37.21
CA GLU A 34 6.84 -0.03 38.25
C GLU A 34 6.87 -1.10 39.35
N PHE A 35 5.71 -1.66 39.74
CA PHE A 35 5.64 -2.77 40.69
C PHE A 35 6.32 -4.04 40.15
N GLU A 36 6.09 -4.39 38.88
CA GLU A 36 6.73 -5.56 38.25
C GLU A 36 8.26 -5.44 38.17
N LYS A 37 8.80 -4.23 38.04
CA LYS A 37 10.25 -3.98 38.05
C LYS A 37 10.91 -4.21 39.41
N ILE A 38 10.17 -4.01 40.51
CA ILE A 38 10.74 -4.01 41.87
C ILE A 38 10.29 -5.18 42.75
N ARG A 39 9.27 -5.95 42.33
CA ARG A 39 8.73 -7.04 43.16
C ARG A 39 9.71 -8.20 43.33
N THR A 40 9.68 -8.81 44.51
CA THR A 40 10.47 -10.00 44.83
C THR A 40 9.59 -11.24 45.04
N ILE A 41 8.28 -11.04 45.25
CA ILE A 41 7.28 -12.11 45.37
C ILE A 41 6.99 -12.76 44.01
N SER A 42 6.84 -14.09 44.01
CA SER A 42 6.58 -14.88 42.79
C SER A 42 5.13 -14.70 42.28
N PRO A 43 4.87 -14.64 40.96
CA PRO A 43 3.51 -14.49 40.42
C PRO A 43 2.53 -15.60 40.82
N ARG A 44 3.05 -16.77 41.21
CA ARG A 44 2.25 -17.92 41.64
C ARG A 44 1.75 -17.80 43.08
N GLU A 45 2.30 -16.88 43.86
CA GLU A 45 1.97 -16.65 45.27
C GLU A 45 0.92 -15.53 45.44
N LEU A 46 0.41 -14.99 44.33
CA LEU A 46 -0.56 -13.90 44.30
C LEU A 46 -1.93 -14.42 43.81
N ASP A 47 -2.98 -14.17 44.59
CA ASP A 47 -4.32 -14.74 44.37
C ASP A 47 -4.99 -14.35 43.05
N ARG A 48 -4.53 -13.29 42.35
CA ARG A 48 -5.21 -12.71 41.16
C ARG A 48 -4.40 -12.70 39.84
N GLY A 49 -3.18 -13.24 39.82
CA GLY A 49 -2.29 -13.26 38.64
C GLY A 49 -1.31 -12.08 38.58
N ARG A 50 -0.63 -11.86 37.45
CA ARG A 50 0.34 -10.73 37.30
C ARG A 50 -0.38 -9.39 37.35
N ALA A 51 0.27 -8.35 37.88
CA ALA A 51 -0.32 -7.02 37.96
C ALA A 51 -0.71 -6.49 36.57
N THR A 52 0.13 -6.73 35.57
CA THR A 52 -0.14 -6.36 34.16
C THR A 52 -1.37 -7.05 33.57
N ASP A 53 -1.59 -8.33 33.87
CA ASP A 53 -2.75 -9.10 33.39
C ASP A 53 -4.08 -8.59 33.99
N MET A 54 -4.02 -8.06 35.21
CA MET A 54 -5.17 -7.41 35.83
C MET A 54 -5.48 -6.06 35.19
N VAL A 55 -4.44 -5.29 34.84
CA VAL A 55 -4.60 -4.00 34.15
C VAL A 55 -5.14 -4.21 32.72
N SER A 56 -4.65 -5.21 31.98
CA SER A 56 -5.22 -5.58 30.67
C SER A 56 -6.70 -5.93 30.77
N ARG A 57 -7.13 -6.65 31.82
CA ARG A 57 -8.55 -6.96 32.04
C ARG A 57 -9.39 -5.73 32.40
N ALA A 58 -8.82 -4.73 33.07
CA ALA A 58 -9.49 -3.46 33.33
C ALA A 58 -9.60 -2.64 32.04
N PHE A 59 -8.53 -2.58 31.26
CA PHE A 59 -8.49 -1.93 29.95
C PHE A 59 -9.50 -2.56 28.97
N ASP A 60 -9.59 -3.88 28.90
CA ASP A 60 -10.58 -4.61 28.09
C ASP A 60 -12.05 -4.30 28.45
N LYS A 61 -12.32 -3.92 29.71
CA LYS A 61 -13.67 -3.50 30.14
C LYS A 61 -13.99 -2.10 29.64
N VAL A 62 -13.02 -1.18 29.68
CA VAL A 62 -13.15 0.19 29.16
C VAL A 62 -13.29 0.17 27.63
N ILE A 63 -12.47 -0.61 26.93
CA ILE A 63 -12.54 -0.77 25.48
C ILE A 63 -13.86 -1.40 25.03
N ARG A 64 -14.39 -2.42 25.73
CA ARG A 64 -15.71 -2.99 25.42
C ARG A 64 -16.84 -1.98 25.55
N HIS A 65 -16.73 -1.05 26.49
CA HIS A 65 -17.73 0.02 26.66
C HIS A 65 -17.65 1.05 25.52
N LEU A 66 -16.45 1.35 25.02
CA LEU A 66 -16.22 2.24 23.87
C LEU A 66 -16.54 1.58 22.51
N LYS A 67 -16.43 0.25 22.41
CA LYS A 67 -16.70 -0.54 21.19
C LYS A 67 -18.17 -0.59 20.76
N ASP A 68 -19.12 -0.44 21.69
CA ASP A 68 -20.56 -0.44 21.37
C ASP A 68 -20.99 0.78 20.50
N GLN A 69 -20.06 1.65 20.11
CA GLN A 69 -20.32 2.89 19.38
C GLN A 69 -19.66 2.99 17.97
N SER A 70 -18.82 2.05 17.52
CA SER A 70 -18.12 2.16 16.21
C SER A 70 -17.92 0.80 15.52
N GLU A 71 -18.85 0.41 14.64
CA GLU A 71 -18.82 -0.88 13.92
C GLU A 71 -18.19 -0.84 12.51
N SER A 72 -17.70 0.29 11.98
CA SER A 72 -17.20 0.34 10.59
C SER A 72 -15.69 0.16 10.43
N VAL A 73 -14.88 0.48 11.45
CA VAL A 73 -13.41 0.57 11.33
C VAL A 73 -12.69 -0.74 11.68
N GLU A 74 -13.22 -1.55 12.61
CA GLU A 74 -12.65 -2.88 12.92
C GLU A 74 -12.73 -3.86 11.73
N ARG A 75 -13.73 -3.67 10.86
CA ARG A 75 -13.96 -4.56 9.72
C ARG A 75 -12.88 -4.42 8.66
N GLN A 76 -12.50 -3.18 8.33
CA GLN A 76 -11.50 -2.88 7.30
C GLN A 76 -10.09 -3.33 7.72
N PHE A 77 -9.72 -3.12 8.98
CA PHE A 77 -8.40 -3.53 9.50
C PHE A 77 -8.27 -5.04 9.69
N ALA A 78 -9.31 -5.72 10.17
CA ALA A 78 -9.32 -7.17 10.23
C ALA A 78 -9.18 -7.75 8.80
N GLU A 79 -9.85 -7.16 7.82
CA GLU A 79 -9.72 -7.55 6.41
C GLU A 79 -8.30 -7.28 5.86
N GLU A 80 -7.63 -6.18 6.23
CA GLU A 80 -6.25 -5.85 5.80
C GLU A 80 -5.18 -6.74 6.48
N ALA A 81 -5.31 -7.01 7.78
CA ALA A 81 -4.41 -7.91 8.51
C ALA A 81 -4.62 -9.37 8.09
N ILE A 82 -5.86 -9.77 7.78
CA ILE A 82 -6.19 -11.05 7.15
C ILE A 82 -5.67 -11.06 5.70
N SER A 83 -5.72 -9.96 4.96
CA SER A 83 -5.17 -9.89 3.61
C SER A 83 -3.63 -9.99 3.61
N PHE A 84 -2.96 -9.32 4.55
CA PHE A 84 -1.52 -9.45 4.82
C PHE A 84 -1.13 -10.90 5.10
N ALA A 85 -1.94 -11.57 5.93
CA ALA A 85 -1.83 -12.97 6.28
C ALA A 85 -2.01 -13.92 5.09
N GLU A 86 -3.01 -13.65 4.26
CA GLU A 86 -3.39 -14.48 3.11
C GLU A 86 -2.47 -14.27 1.90
N ALA A 87 -1.90 -13.08 1.71
CA ALA A 87 -1.00 -12.73 0.61
C ALA A 87 0.43 -13.26 0.81
N ASN A 88 0.79 -13.69 2.02
CA ASN A 88 2.11 -14.23 2.36
C ASN A 88 1.99 -15.72 2.72
N PRO A 89 1.94 -16.68 1.76
CA PRO A 89 1.72 -18.12 2.03
C PRO A 89 2.85 -18.82 2.82
N ARG A 90 3.87 -18.08 3.26
CA ARG A 90 4.90 -18.52 4.22
C ARG A 90 4.64 -18.05 5.65
N VAL A 91 3.62 -17.22 5.84
CA VAL A 91 3.00 -16.85 7.11
C VAL A 91 1.73 -17.70 7.20
N ASP A 92 1.84 -18.87 7.85
CA ASP A 92 0.69 -19.75 8.01
C ASP A 92 -0.28 -19.14 9.03
N LEU A 93 -1.33 -18.51 8.51
CA LEU A 93 -2.45 -18.00 9.30
C LEU A 93 -3.72 -18.84 9.13
N GLY A 94 -3.55 -20.10 8.73
CA GLY A 94 -4.58 -21.12 8.77
C GLY A 94 -5.68 -20.90 7.74
N ARG A 95 -5.48 -21.40 6.50
CA ARG A 95 -6.61 -21.69 5.61
C ARG A 95 -6.99 -23.16 5.69
N GLU A 96 -8.25 -23.38 6.04
CA GLU A 96 -8.92 -24.66 6.12
C GLU A 96 -8.85 -25.43 4.79
N THR A 97 -8.02 -26.47 4.73
CA THR A 97 -8.43 -27.73 4.10
C THR A 97 -7.86 -28.88 4.93
N GLY A 98 -8.76 -29.66 5.52
CA GLY A 98 -8.45 -30.55 6.64
C GLY A 98 -7.40 -31.62 6.33
N THR A 99 -6.35 -31.68 7.15
CA THR A 99 -6.01 -32.86 7.97
C THR A 99 -4.85 -32.49 8.92
N LYS A 100 -5.11 -32.62 10.23
CA LYS A 100 -4.23 -32.40 11.40
C LYS A 100 -2.72 -32.26 11.15
N VAL A 101 -2.20 -31.06 11.44
CA VAL A 101 -0.83 -30.82 11.92
C VAL A 101 -0.90 -29.82 13.09
N GLU A 102 -0.13 -30.09 14.15
CA GLU A 102 -0.20 -29.43 15.46
C GLU A 102 0.26 -27.96 15.45
N VAL A 103 -0.53 -27.13 16.13
CA VAL A 103 -0.41 -25.67 16.28
C VAL A 103 0.63 -25.32 17.34
N GLN A 104 1.72 -24.64 16.96
CA GLN A 104 2.68 -24.06 17.91
C GLN A 104 3.12 -22.61 17.63
N SER A 105 2.58 -21.90 16.62
CA SER A 105 3.13 -20.58 16.21
C SER A 105 2.13 -19.41 16.14
N ILE A 106 0.90 -19.55 16.66
CA ILE A 106 -0.10 -18.45 16.68
C ILE A 106 0.11 -17.50 17.88
N SER A 107 0.88 -17.89 18.90
CA SER A 107 1.02 -17.12 20.13
C SER A 107 1.81 -15.82 19.96
N ASN A 108 2.89 -15.79 19.17
CA ASN A 108 3.89 -14.73 19.30
C ASN A 108 3.59 -13.47 18.46
N MET A 109 3.12 -13.63 17.22
CA MET A 109 2.77 -12.47 16.37
C MET A 109 1.41 -11.88 16.76
N GLY A 110 0.49 -12.73 17.23
CA GLY A 110 -0.76 -12.31 17.86
C GLY A 110 -0.53 -11.51 19.13
N GLU A 111 0.50 -11.81 19.94
CA GLU A 111 0.86 -10.99 21.12
C GLU A 111 1.50 -9.65 20.75
N VAL A 112 2.27 -9.59 19.67
CA VAL A 112 2.85 -8.32 19.14
C VAL A 112 1.77 -7.42 18.52
N LEU A 113 0.80 -8.00 17.81
CA LEU A 113 -0.33 -7.30 17.20
C LEU A 113 -1.43 -6.93 18.22
N LYS A 114 -1.52 -7.64 19.35
CA LYS A 114 -2.41 -7.32 20.48
C LYS A 114 -1.80 -6.33 21.48
N SER A 115 -0.63 -5.76 21.19
CA SER A 115 0.03 -4.83 22.12
C SER A 115 -0.78 -3.54 22.29
N ASP A 116 -0.73 -3.00 23.51
CA ASP A 116 -1.37 -1.76 23.96
C ASP A 116 -1.06 -0.55 23.04
N PHE A 117 0.01 -0.63 22.25
CA PHE A 117 0.42 0.34 21.23
C PHE A 117 -0.66 0.65 20.18
N TRP A 118 -1.42 -0.35 19.73
CA TRP A 118 -2.43 -0.15 18.69
C TRP A 118 -3.72 0.46 19.21
N GLU A 119 -4.13 0.12 20.43
CA GLU A 119 -5.25 0.77 21.09
C GLU A 119 -4.92 2.23 21.42
N LEU A 120 -3.65 2.55 21.74
CA LEU A 120 -3.15 3.93 21.86
C LEU A 120 -3.17 4.69 20.51
N LEU A 121 -2.73 4.05 19.41
CA LEU A 121 -2.80 4.65 18.07
C LEU A 121 -4.25 4.93 17.63
N LYS A 122 -5.17 4.01 17.93
CA LYS A 122 -6.62 4.18 17.69
C LYS A 122 -7.20 5.31 18.54
N LEU A 123 -6.80 5.43 19.81
CA LEU A 123 -7.21 6.52 20.71
C LEU A 123 -6.76 7.89 20.20
N VAL A 124 -5.54 7.97 19.63
CA VAL A 124 -5.05 9.17 18.96
C VAL A 124 -5.86 9.47 17.68
N ASN A 125 -6.44 8.47 17.03
CA ASN A 125 -7.24 8.60 15.81
C ASN A 125 -8.74 8.90 16.06
N SER A 126 -9.33 8.38 17.14
CA SER A 126 -10.75 8.49 17.46
C SER A 126 -11.20 9.86 17.99
N GLY A 127 -10.28 10.79 18.24
CA GLY A 127 -10.59 12.18 18.62
C GLY A 127 -11.36 13.01 17.58
N LYS A 128 -11.84 12.41 16.47
CA LYS A 128 -12.55 13.09 15.38
C LYS A 128 -13.99 12.63 15.13
N GLU A 129 -14.48 11.50 15.64
CA GLU A 129 -15.83 11.02 15.25
C GLU A 129 -17.00 11.67 16.00
N THR A 130 -16.75 12.60 16.92
CA THR A 130 -17.82 13.23 17.74
C THR A 130 -18.29 14.60 17.24
N LYS A 131 -17.87 15.05 16.05
CA LYS A 131 -18.32 16.35 15.49
C LYS A 131 -19.58 16.29 14.62
N GLU A 132 -20.14 15.12 14.33
CA GLU A 132 -21.47 15.05 13.70
C GLU A 132 -22.54 14.79 14.76
N GLU A 133 -23.37 15.80 14.97
CA GLU A 133 -24.51 15.83 15.89
C GLU A 133 -25.33 14.54 15.87
N LYS A 134 -25.27 13.78 16.97
CA LYS A 134 -26.38 13.01 17.55
C LYS A 134 -26.04 12.57 18.97
N ASP A 135 -26.56 13.32 19.93
CA ASP A 135 -26.79 12.96 21.34
C ASP A 135 -25.77 12.04 22.04
N GLY A 136 -24.81 12.67 22.75
CA GLY A 136 -23.83 12.05 23.67
C GLY A 136 -22.52 11.74 22.95
N ASP A 137 -21.40 12.43 23.16
CA ASP A 137 -20.67 12.50 24.43
C ASP A 137 -19.54 13.54 24.32
N GLU A 138 -19.82 14.79 24.70
CA GLU A 138 -18.88 15.92 24.65
C GLU A 138 -17.73 15.74 25.67
N GLU A 139 -17.92 14.90 26.69
CA GLU A 139 -16.98 14.63 27.78
C GLU A 139 -15.92 13.59 27.35
N THR A 140 -16.31 12.56 26.60
CA THR A 140 -15.37 11.59 26.00
C THR A 140 -14.51 12.21 24.90
N ALA A 141 -15.06 13.07 24.04
CA ALA A 141 -14.30 13.81 23.04
C ALA A 141 -13.22 14.72 23.66
N LYS A 142 -13.57 15.36 24.79
CA LYS A 142 -12.66 16.17 25.58
C LYS A 142 -11.60 15.32 26.28
N ALA A 143 -11.98 14.18 26.87
CA ALA A 143 -11.05 13.25 27.51
C ALA A 143 -10.02 12.66 26.53
N VAL A 144 -10.43 12.33 25.30
CA VAL A 144 -9.51 11.87 24.23
C VAL A 144 -8.56 12.98 23.79
N ASN A 145 -9.05 14.21 23.62
CA ASN A 145 -8.21 15.37 23.30
C ASN A 145 -7.23 15.71 24.43
N ASP A 146 -7.65 15.59 25.68
CA ASP A 146 -6.79 15.78 26.85
C ASP A 146 -5.75 14.65 26.97
N LEU A 147 -6.06 13.43 26.52
CA LEU A 147 -5.14 12.28 26.46
C LEU A 147 -4.06 12.43 25.40
N ILE A 148 -4.41 12.96 24.22
CA ILE A 148 -3.47 13.22 23.10
C ILE A 148 -2.47 14.33 23.47
N LYS A 149 -2.82 15.21 24.42
CA LYS A 149 -1.97 16.28 24.94
C LYS A 149 -1.01 15.83 26.04
N VAL A 150 -0.97 14.53 26.39
CA VAL A 150 -0.09 13.98 27.44
C VAL A 150 1.30 13.72 26.84
N PRO A 151 2.33 14.51 27.20
CA PRO A 151 3.68 14.34 26.67
C PRO A 151 4.27 12.94 26.94
N GLU A 152 3.82 12.27 28.01
CA GLU A 152 4.25 10.91 28.34
C GLU A 152 3.71 9.84 27.38
N LEU A 153 2.53 10.04 26.77
CA LEU A 153 2.00 9.11 25.75
C LEU A 153 2.82 9.21 24.45
N GLU A 154 3.21 10.43 24.11
CA GLU A 154 4.08 10.72 22.99
C GLU A 154 5.46 10.04 23.16
N GLU A 155 6.06 10.19 24.34
CA GLU A 155 7.34 9.57 24.67
C GLU A 155 7.27 8.03 24.60
N LEU A 156 6.19 7.41 25.09
CA LEU A 156 5.99 5.96 25.03
C LEU A 156 5.86 5.45 23.59
N LEU A 157 5.06 6.14 22.76
CA LEU A 157 4.91 5.78 21.35
C LEU A 157 6.24 5.92 20.60
N THR A 158 7.01 6.99 20.84
CA THR A 158 8.35 7.15 20.30
C THR A 158 9.27 6.00 20.70
N GLN A 159 9.32 5.64 21.99
CA GLN A 159 10.18 4.57 22.49
C GLN A 159 9.82 3.22 21.86
N GLU A 160 8.53 2.94 21.67
CA GLU A 160 8.07 1.71 21.03
C GLU A 160 8.44 1.68 19.54
N ILE A 161 8.23 2.77 18.80
CA ILE A 161 8.64 2.87 17.38
C ILE A 161 10.14 2.64 17.23
N ALA A 162 10.94 3.31 18.07
CA ALA A 162 12.39 3.15 18.07
C ALA A 162 12.81 1.72 18.40
N ALA A 163 12.15 1.08 19.38
CA ALA A 163 12.40 -0.32 19.72
C ALA A 163 12.08 -1.27 18.56
N ARG A 164 10.99 -1.04 17.82
CA ARG A 164 10.62 -1.86 16.65
C ARG A 164 11.58 -1.69 15.48
N LEU A 165 12.01 -0.45 15.19
CA LEU A 165 13.01 -0.20 14.15
C LEU A 165 14.34 -0.84 14.49
N LYS A 166 14.81 -0.68 15.73
CA LYS A 166 16.04 -1.31 16.21
C LYS A 166 15.96 -2.84 16.17
N TRP A 167 14.82 -3.41 16.53
CA TRP A 167 14.58 -4.85 16.43
C TRP A 167 14.64 -5.35 14.98
N ALA A 168 13.99 -4.66 14.04
CA ALA A 168 14.04 -5.01 12.62
C ALA A 168 15.45 -4.81 12.01
N ALA A 169 16.16 -3.75 12.40
CA ALA A 169 17.53 -3.50 11.98
C ALA A 169 18.49 -4.58 12.49
N ALA A 170 18.34 -5.03 13.75
CA ALA A 170 19.12 -6.15 14.29
C ALA A 170 18.88 -7.46 13.52
N ALA A 171 17.64 -7.72 13.07
CA ALA A 171 17.31 -8.86 12.22
C ALA A 171 17.92 -8.76 10.80
N CYS A 172 18.18 -7.55 10.30
CA CYS A 172 18.91 -7.34 9.06
C CYS A 172 20.39 -7.68 9.19
N ASP A 173 21.00 -7.35 10.34
CA ASP A 173 22.42 -7.58 10.63
C ASP A 173 22.74 -9.07 10.89
N SER A 174 21.82 -9.82 11.50
CA SER A 174 22.03 -11.24 11.83
C SER A 174 22.02 -12.14 10.60
N GLY A 175 21.25 -11.82 9.56
CA GLY A 175 21.05 -12.67 8.38
C GLY A 175 20.41 -14.03 8.66
N GLU A 176 20.07 -14.31 9.91
CA GLU A 176 19.44 -15.52 10.42
C GLU A 176 18.12 -15.14 11.10
N ASP A 177 17.09 -15.99 10.91
CA ASP A 177 15.81 -15.92 11.62
C ASP A 177 16.07 -15.77 13.14
N SER A 178 15.38 -14.83 13.79
CA SER A 178 15.60 -14.53 15.21
C SER A 178 15.59 -15.82 16.06
N VAL A 179 16.73 -16.11 16.70
CA VAL A 179 16.94 -17.31 17.53
C VAL A 179 16.01 -17.32 18.76
N THR A 180 15.43 -16.16 19.14
CA THR A 180 14.50 -16.04 20.27
C THR A 180 13.03 -16.22 19.88
N ASP A 181 12.63 -15.82 18.66
CA ASP A 181 11.21 -15.69 18.28
C ASP A 181 10.79 -16.41 16.98
N LYS A 182 11.71 -17.05 16.25
CA LYS A 182 11.47 -17.76 14.97
C LYS A 182 10.85 -16.90 13.85
N LEU A 183 10.89 -15.57 13.95
CA LEU A 183 10.41 -14.67 12.90
C LEU A 183 11.48 -14.45 11.83
N LYS A 184 11.08 -14.42 10.55
CA LYS A 184 11.97 -14.11 9.43
C LYS A 184 12.32 -12.63 9.42
N THR A 185 13.53 -12.30 8.96
CA THR A 185 13.95 -10.90 8.75
C THR A 185 12.97 -10.13 7.86
N SER A 186 12.41 -10.79 6.84
CA SER A 186 11.38 -10.23 5.95
C SER A 186 10.14 -9.73 6.68
N ASP A 187 9.73 -10.44 7.72
CA ASP A 187 8.49 -10.19 8.45
C ASP A 187 8.73 -9.08 9.46
N ALA A 188 9.89 -9.09 10.12
CA ALA A 188 10.32 -8.02 11.01
C ALA A 188 10.44 -6.67 10.30
N VAL A 189 11.06 -6.65 9.11
CA VAL A 189 11.20 -5.45 8.28
C VAL A 189 9.84 -4.93 7.83
N ARG A 190 8.98 -5.80 7.28
CA ARG A 190 7.63 -5.39 6.82
C ARG A 190 6.78 -4.86 7.96
N TYR A 191 6.85 -5.49 9.13
CA TYR A 191 6.14 -5.00 10.31
C TYR A 191 6.61 -3.60 10.73
N ALA A 192 7.93 -3.36 10.76
CA ALA A 192 8.45 -2.04 11.10
C ALA A 192 8.01 -0.96 10.08
N LEU A 193 8.02 -1.29 8.79
CA LEU A 193 7.54 -0.39 7.73
C LEU A 193 6.02 -0.16 7.79
N PHE A 194 5.25 -1.17 8.17
CA PHE A 194 3.80 -1.06 8.39
C PHE A 194 3.48 -0.06 9.50
N VAL A 195 4.17 -0.15 10.63
CA VAL A 195 4.03 0.82 11.74
C VAL A 195 4.34 2.24 11.26
N LEU A 196 5.42 2.42 10.51
CA LEU A 196 5.80 3.73 9.95
C LEU A 196 4.77 4.29 8.97
N ALA A 197 4.27 3.46 8.04
CA ALA A 197 3.23 3.86 7.11
C ALA A 197 1.97 4.35 7.83
N GLY A 198 1.55 3.63 8.89
CA GLY A 198 0.42 4.04 9.74
C GLY A 198 0.62 5.42 10.37
N LEU A 199 1.80 5.69 10.91
CA LEU A 199 2.12 7.00 11.51
C LEU A 199 2.10 8.14 10.49
N ILE A 200 2.65 7.90 9.28
CA ILE A 200 2.64 8.89 8.20
C ILE A 200 1.20 9.16 7.76
N SER A 201 0.38 8.11 7.58
CA SER A 201 -1.02 8.23 7.19
C SER A 201 -1.83 9.06 8.21
N ILE A 202 -1.62 8.83 9.51
CA ILE A 202 -2.23 9.63 10.59
C ILE A 202 -1.81 11.09 10.52
N SER A 203 -0.51 11.34 10.31
CA SER A 203 0.03 12.70 10.21
C SER A 203 -0.58 13.46 9.02
N LYS A 204 -0.82 12.76 7.91
CA LYS A 204 -1.41 13.34 6.70
C LYS A 204 -2.91 13.61 6.78
N LYS A 205 -3.73 12.70 7.32
CA LYS A 205 -5.20 12.91 7.43
C LYS A 205 -5.58 14.14 8.28
N ARG A 206 -4.62 14.72 9.01
CA ARG A 206 -4.80 15.94 9.79
C ARG A 206 -4.54 17.21 8.98
N THR A 207 -3.55 17.22 8.07
CA THR A 207 -3.23 18.39 7.23
C THR A 207 -4.25 18.66 6.12
N SER A 208 -4.92 17.63 5.59
CA SER A 208 -5.96 17.81 4.56
C SER A 208 -7.28 18.40 5.08
N ALA A 209 -7.45 18.51 6.41
CA ALA A 209 -8.61 19.12 7.04
C ALA A 209 -8.39 20.62 7.40
N GLU A 210 -7.20 21.17 7.09
CA GLU A 210 -6.75 22.52 7.50
C GLU A 210 -6.98 23.61 6.42
N GLU A 211 -7.88 23.41 5.44
CA GLU A 211 -8.37 24.55 4.63
C GLU A 211 -9.45 25.40 5.35
N SER A 212 -9.68 25.16 6.65
CA SER A 212 -10.43 26.05 7.54
C SER A 212 -9.50 26.71 8.55
N ASP A 213 -9.57 28.05 8.64
CA ASP A 213 -8.75 29.03 9.38
C ASP A 213 -8.58 28.83 10.93
N ASP A 214 -8.44 27.62 11.46
CA ASP A 214 -8.13 27.41 12.88
C ASP A 214 -6.63 27.17 13.11
N GLU A 215 -5.94 28.22 13.57
CA GLU A 215 -4.59 28.18 14.16
C GLU A 215 -4.58 27.33 15.45
N GLU A 216 -4.53 26.00 15.37
CA GLU A 216 -4.08 25.17 16.50
C GLU A 216 -3.58 23.80 15.99
N ARG A 217 -2.30 23.76 15.60
CA ARG A 217 -1.57 22.52 15.30
C ARG A 217 -1.67 21.55 16.49
N PRO A 218 -2.06 20.27 16.32
CA PRO A 218 -1.77 19.27 17.32
C PRO A 218 -0.30 18.82 17.16
N GLU A 219 0.59 19.47 17.91
CA GLU A 219 2.06 19.27 17.92
C GLU A 219 2.50 17.80 18.06
N ALA A 220 1.70 16.93 18.70
CA ALA A 220 2.11 15.58 19.09
C ALA A 220 2.40 14.60 17.92
N ALA A 221 1.63 14.61 16.82
CA ALA A 221 1.88 13.65 15.71
C ALA A 221 3.10 14.06 14.87
N ALA A 222 3.26 15.35 14.63
CA ALA A 222 4.45 15.91 13.98
C ALA A 222 5.70 15.73 14.86
N SER A 223 5.55 15.86 16.18
CA SER A 223 6.61 15.62 17.16
C SER A 223 6.95 14.13 17.29
N LEU A 224 5.98 13.20 17.24
CA LEU A 224 6.23 11.75 17.14
C LEU A 224 7.03 11.37 15.90
N ALA A 225 6.64 11.92 14.74
CA ALA A 225 7.28 11.62 13.47
C ALA A 225 8.67 12.26 13.35
N ALA A 226 8.85 13.49 13.85
CA ALA A 226 10.15 14.13 14.00
C ALA A 226 11.06 13.34 14.96
N THR A 227 10.52 12.89 16.09
CA THR A 227 11.29 12.13 17.07
C THR A 227 11.66 10.75 16.56
N ALA A 228 10.79 10.05 15.82
CA ALA A 228 11.12 8.79 15.15
C ALA A 228 12.25 8.97 14.12
N LEU A 229 12.29 10.11 13.43
CA LEU A 229 13.37 10.49 12.53
C LEU A 229 14.70 10.70 13.28
N GLU A 230 14.65 11.40 14.43
CA GLU A 230 15.84 11.74 15.22
C GLU A 230 16.41 10.55 16.01
N THR A 231 15.55 9.70 16.58
CA THR A 231 15.99 8.61 17.48
C THR A 231 16.34 7.31 16.77
N SER A 232 15.95 7.12 15.51
CA SER A 232 16.12 5.84 14.80
C SER A 232 16.57 5.97 13.35
N GLY A 233 17.25 7.07 13.01
CA GLY A 233 17.70 7.35 11.64
C GLY A 233 18.57 6.24 11.03
N GLU A 234 19.55 5.72 11.77
CA GLU A 234 20.42 4.62 11.28
C GLU A 234 19.68 3.29 11.14
N ASP A 235 18.80 2.96 12.10
CA ASP A 235 18.00 1.73 12.06
C ASP A 235 17.01 1.75 10.89
N LEU A 236 16.37 2.90 10.66
CA LEU A 236 15.48 3.11 9.52
C LEU A 236 16.22 2.99 8.19
N GLU A 237 17.43 3.55 8.07
CA GLU A 237 18.27 3.40 6.88
C GLU A 237 18.59 1.93 6.60
N LYS A 238 18.95 1.16 7.63
CA LYS A 238 19.21 -0.28 7.51
C LYS A 238 17.98 -1.05 7.05
N VAL A 239 16.84 -0.83 7.69
CA VAL A 239 15.56 -1.48 7.36
C VAL A 239 15.15 -1.15 5.92
N ALA A 240 15.21 0.13 5.53
CA ALA A 240 14.87 0.56 4.18
C ALA A 240 15.85 -0.02 3.13
N ALA A 241 17.16 -0.04 3.41
CA ALA A 241 18.16 -0.60 2.51
C ALA A 241 17.98 -2.11 2.31
N TRP A 242 17.71 -2.86 3.39
CA TRP A 242 17.40 -4.29 3.29
C TRP A 242 16.13 -4.51 2.44
N TYR A 243 15.08 -3.74 2.71
CA TYR A 243 13.80 -3.84 1.99
C TYR A 243 13.95 -3.55 0.49
N CYS A 244 14.66 -2.46 0.15
CA CYS A 244 14.94 -2.10 -1.24
C CYS A 244 15.72 -3.20 -1.97
N LYS A 245 16.71 -3.81 -1.28
CA LYS A 245 17.50 -4.89 -1.85
C LYS A 245 16.67 -6.16 -2.07
N GLU A 246 15.87 -6.55 -1.10
CA GLU A 246 15.02 -7.75 -1.16
C GLU A 246 14.05 -7.70 -2.35
N LEU A 247 13.42 -6.53 -2.56
CA LEU A 247 12.45 -6.33 -3.64
C LEU A 247 13.07 -5.78 -4.93
N GLN A 248 14.40 -5.63 -4.99
CA GLN A 248 15.11 -5.04 -6.13
C GLN A 248 14.53 -3.68 -6.57
N LEU A 249 14.17 -2.84 -5.58
CA LEU A 249 13.56 -1.54 -5.84
C LEU A 249 14.55 -0.61 -6.56
N PRO A 250 14.09 0.28 -7.46
CA PRO A 250 14.98 1.21 -8.13
C PRO A 250 15.60 2.21 -7.16
N GLU A 251 16.92 2.43 -7.23
CA GLU A 251 17.61 3.41 -6.38
C GLU A 251 17.00 4.81 -6.50
N ALA A 252 16.57 5.18 -7.71
CA ALA A 252 15.93 6.46 -8.02
C ALA A 252 14.60 6.69 -7.28
N TRP A 253 13.95 5.65 -6.75
CA TRP A 253 12.76 5.83 -5.92
C TRP A 253 13.08 6.47 -4.57
N ASN A 254 14.32 6.30 -4.07
CA ASN A 254 14.75 6.85 -2.79
C ASN A 254 13.70 6.60 -1.67
N VAL A 255 13.36 5.33 -1.44
CA VAL A 255 12.28 4.95 -0.49
C VAL A 255 12.51 5.52 0.90
N ILE A 256 13.76 5.55 1.37
CA ILE A 256 14.11 6.20 2.64
C ILE A 256 13.76 7.69 2.62
N GLY A 257 14.02 8.39 1.51
CA GLY A 257 13.62 9.78 1.31
C GLY A 257 12.11 9.97 1.33
N LEU A 258 11.35 9.09 0.67
CA LEU A 258 9.88 9.12 0.69
C LEU A 258 9.33 8.92 2.12
N LEU A 259 9.86 7.95 2.86
CA LEU A 259 9.48 7.71 4.26
C LEU A 259 9.80 8.92 5.14
N ARG A 260 10.98 9.54 4.96
CA ARG A 260 11.39 10.75 5.69
C ARG A 260 10.50 11.94 5.35
N GLU A 261 10.19 12.14 4.07
CA GLU A 261 9.28 13.18 3.59
C GLU A 261 7.88 13.00 4.21
N GLY A 262 7.35 11.77 4.19
CA GLY A 262 6.08 11.44 4.83
C GLY A 262 6.08 11.71 6.34
N LEU A 263 7.13 11.31 7.06
CA LEU A 263 7.28 11.56 8.50
C LEU A 263 7.38 13.07 8.80
N SER A 264 7.97 13.85 7.90
CA SER A 264 7.99 15.32 8.04
C SER A 264 6.64 16.00 7.73
N GLY A 265 5.59 15.22 7.42
CA GLY A 265 4.27 15.72 7.05
C GLY A 265 4.17 16.25 5.61
N GLY A 266 5.16 15.96 4.76
CA GLY A 266 5.27 16.51 3.42
C GLY A 266 4.80 15.60 2.28
N GLY A 267 4.45 16.21 1.15
CA GLY A 267 4.69 15.78 -0.24
C GLY A 267 4.08 14.48 -0.78
N LEU A 268 3.62 13.54 0.05
CA LEU A 268 3.03 12.27 -0.40
C LEU A 268 1.53 12.42 -0.63
N THR A 269 1.02 11.86 -1.74
CA THR A 269 -0.41 11.75 -2.01
C THR A 269 -1.06 10.59 -1.28
N ASP A 270 -0.34 9.49 -1.06
CA ASP A 270 -0.83 8.42 -0.20
C ASP A 270 0.32 7.56 0.30
N ILE A 271 0.09 6.90 1.43
CA ILE A 271 0.92 5.81 1.91
C ILE A 271 0.06 4.80 2.67
N LEU A 272 0.15 3.55 2.23
CA LEU A 272 -0.58 2.43 2.80
C LEU A 272 0.22 1.14 2.68
N PHE A 273 -0.31 0.08 3.27
CA PHE A 273 0.25 -1.25 3.20
C PHE A 273 -0.77 -2.17 2.52
N SER A 274 -0.35 -2.84 1.46
CA SER A 274 -1.22 -3.73 0.68
C SER A 274 -0.44 -4.96 0.26
N GLY A 275 -1.07 -6.15 0.37
CA GLY A 275 -0.39 -7.42 0.12
C GLY A 275 0.82 -7.71 1.02
N GLY A 276 1.03 -6.91 2.07
CA GLY A 276 2.21 -6.97 2.92
C GLY A 276 3.40 -6.17 2.45
N ASP A 277 3.21 -5.22 1.54
CA ASP A 277 4.26 -4.32 1.10
C ASP A 277 3.80 -2.85 1.08
N LEU A 278 4.78 -1.95 1.07
CA LEU A 278 4.54 -0.51 1.00
C LEU A 278 3.97 -0.11 -0.36
N VAL A 279 2.91 0.70 -0.32
CA VAL A 279 2.38 1.41 -1.48
C VAL A 279 2.41 2.90 -1.16
N ILE A 280 3.17 3.66 -1.94
CA ILE A 280 3.23 5.13 -1.82
C ILE A 280 2.73 5.72 -3.15
N LYS A 281 1.92 6.78 -3.08
CA LYS A 281 1.52 7.58 -4.24
C LYS A 281 2.05 8.99 -4.04
N LYS A 282 2.64 9.59 -5.07
CA LYS A 282 3.18 10.95 -5.02
C LYS A 282 2.78 11.74 -6.26
N GLU A 283 2.31 12.96 -6.08
CA GLU A 283 1.99 13.87 -7.17
C GLU A 283 3.25 14.22 -7.97
N VAL A 284 3.12 14.22 -9.30
CA VAL A 284 4.14 14.67 -10.23
C VAL A 284 3.82 16.11 -10.61
N PRO A 285 4.65 17.10 -10.22
CA PRO A 285 4.39 18.51 -10.52
C PRO A 285 4.23 18.76 -12.01
N LYS A 286 3.37 19.70 -12.39
CA LYS A 286 3.05 20.01 -13.80
C LYS A 286 4.25 20.50 -14.62
N ASP A 287 5.21 21.15 -13.95
CA ASP A 287 6.47 21.61 -14.54
C ASP A 287 7.53 20.51 -14.62
N HIS A 288 7.29 19.34 -14.00
CA HIS A 288 8.18 18.20 -14.07
C HIS A 288 8.24 17.60 -15.48
N VAL A 289 9.43 17.16 -15.90
CA VAL A 289 9.67 16.58 -17.23
C VAL A 289 8.81 15.33 -17.52
N TRP A 290 8.44 14.58 -16.49
CA TRP A 290 7.56 13.41 -16.62
C TRP A 290 6.08 13.78 -16.83
N PHE A 291 5.62 14.90 -16.28
CA PHE A 291 4.28 15.40 -16.57
C PHE A 291 4.19 15.84 -18.03
N GLN A 292 5.19 16.58 -18.50
CA GLN A 292 5.30 17.00 -19.91
C GLN A 292 5.41 15.81 -20.86
N TRP A 293 6.13 14.75 -20.45
CA TRP A 293 6.19 13.49 -21.19
C TRP A 293 4.82 12.83 -21.32
N ALA A 294 4.07 12.70 -20.23
CA ALA A 294 2.72 12.15 -20.27
C ALA A 294 1.80 13.00 -21.18
N GLU A 295 1.86 14.33 -21.11
CA GLU A 295 1.11 15.21 -22.03
C GLU A 295 1.51 14.99 -23.50
N GLY A 296 2.81 14.90 -23.79
CA GLY A 296 3.33 14.65 -25.13
C GLY A 296 2.89 13.29 -25.67
N LEU A 297 2.91 12.25 -24.84
CA LEU A 297 2.42 10.95 -25.22
C LEU A 297 0.91 10.94 -25.46
N PHE A 298 0.12 11.60 -24.61
CA PHE A 298 -1.33 11.71 -24.80
C PHE A 298 -1.66 12.39 -26.14
N GLU A 299 -0.96 13.47 -26.48
CA GLU A 299 -1.15 14.18 -27.75
C GLU A 299 -0.70 13.34 -28.95
N ALA A 300 0.49 12.75 -28.90
CA ALA A 300 1.08 12.03 -30.03
C ALA A 300 0.38 10.69 -30.33
N THR A 301 -0.23 10.07 -29.32
CA THR A 301 -0.87 8.75 -29.43
C THR A 301 -2.39 8.82 -29.46
N PHE A 302 -2.98 10.02 -29.49
CA PHE A 302 -4.42 10.19 -29.67
C PHE A 302 -4.80 10.02 -31.15
N LEU A 303 -5.61 9.01 -31.43
CA LEU A 303 -6.14 8.76 -32.78
C LEU A 303 -7.65 9.03 -32.79
N HIS A 304 -8.10 9.82 -33.78
CA HIS A 304 -9.53 10.10 -34.00
C HIS A 304 -10.24 8.92 -34.67
N ILE A 305 -10.29 7.78 -33.96
CA ILE A 305 -10.90 6.54 -34.44
C ILE A 305 -12.06 6.18 -33.53
N TYR A 306 -13.24 5.97 -34.13
CA TYR A 306 -14.39 5.43 -33.43
C TYR A 306 -14.39 3.90 -33.52
N THR A 307 -14.60 3.23 -32.40
CA THR A 307 -14.93 1.81 -32.36
C THR A 307 -16.24 1.58 -31.61
N ARG A 308 -16.78 0.37 -31.71
CA ARG A 308 -18.00 -0.03 -30.99
C ARG A 308 -17.82 -0.02 -29.46
N ASP A 309 -16.59 -0.05 -28.98
CA ASP A 309 -16.27 -0.12 -27.55
C ASP A 309 -16.54 1.23 -26.85
N ARG A 310 -16.80 2.30 -27.60
CA ARG A 310 -17.30 3.59 -27.07
C ARG A 310 -18.79 3.60 -26.73
N HIS A 311 -19.53 2.54 -27.03
CA HIS A 311 -20.96 2.43 -26.71
C HIS A 311 -21.82 3.62 -27.17
N GLY A 312 -21.47 4.24 -28.31
CA GLY A 312 -22.18 5.40 -28.87
C GLY A 312 -21.71 6.76 -28.34
N GLU A 313 -20.75 6.81 -27.42
CA GLU A 313 -20.11 8.06 -27.01
C GLU A 313 -19.28 8.66 -28.15
N ASN A 314 -19.30 9.99 -28.26
CA ASN A 314 -18.50 10.72 -29.24
C ASN A 314 -16.99 10.53 -29.00
N VAL A 315 -16.21 10.46 -30.07
CA VAL A 315 -14.76 10.56 -29.98
C VAL A 315 -14.42 12.00 -29.58
N PRO A 316 -13.67 12.23 -28.48
CA PRO A 316 -13.29 13.59 -28.09
C PRO A 316 -12.32 14.20 -29.11
N GLU A 317 -12.17 15.53 -29.06
CA GLU A 317 -11.19 16.25 -29.88
C GLU A 317 -9.77 16.12 -29.29
N ALA A 318 -9.65 16.01 -27.96
CA ALA A 318 -8.39 15.75 -27.28
C ALA A 318 -8.63 15.20 -25.87
N LEU A 319 -7.57 14.64 -25.26
CA LEU A 319 -7.52 14.28 -23.85
C LEU A 319 -6.53 15.21 -23.15
N ARG A 320 -6.97 15.96 -22.14
CA ARG A 320 -6.10 16.91 -21.43
C ARG A 320 -5.79 16.41 -20.03
N VAL A 321 -4.54 16.06 -19.79
CA VAL A 321 -4.03 15.65 -18.48
C VAL A 321 -4.18 16.82 -17.49
N LYS A 322 -4.69 16.52 -16.29
CA LYS A 322 -4.95 17.51 -15.23
C LYS A 322 -4.08 17.27 -14.01
N ASP A 323 -3.87 16.00 -13.72
CA ASP A 323 -3.14 15.50 -12.56
C ASP A 323 -2.41 14.21 -12.97
N MET A 324 -1.25 14.01 -12.37
CA MET A 324 -0.42 12.83 -12.57
C MET A 324 0.22 12.42 -11.25
N GLN A 325 0.16 11.14 -10.92
CA GLN A 325 0.78 10.59 -9.73
C GLN A 325 1.73 9.47 -10.13
N GLN A 326 2.90 9.41 -9.48
CA GLN A 326 3.77 8.25 -9.50
C GLN A 326 3.35 7.27 -8.41
N VAL A 327 3.29 6.00 -8.77
CA VAL A 327 2.99 4.89 -7.89
C VAL A 327 4.29 4.19 -7.52
N PHE A 328 4.45 3.90 -6.24
CA PHE A 328 5.57 3.18 -5.64
C PHE A 328 5.03 1.96 -4.89
N ASN A 329 4.35 1.08 -5.61
CA ASN A 329 3.94 -0.21 -5.08
C ASN A 329 5.16 -1.14 -5.05
N CYS A 330 5.73 -1.33 -3.86
CA CYS A 330 7.00 -2.04 -3.67
C CYS A 330 6.85 -3.55 -3.92
N GLY A 331 5.73 -4.15 -3.48
CA GLY A 331 5.46 -5.57 -3.68
C GLY A 331 5.26 -5.92 -5.15
N SER A 332 4.39 -5.17 -5.84
CA SER A 332 4.17 -5.32 -7.30
C SER A 332 5.46 -5.10 -8.10
N TRP A 333 6.29 -4.12 -7.73
CA TRP A 333 7.59 -3.95 -8.37
C TRP A 333 8.52 -5.16 -8.16
N GLY A 334 8.59 -5.70 -6.94
CA GLY A 334 9.43 -6.87 -6.66
C GLY A 334 9.04 -8.09 -7.47
N GLU A 335 7.73 -8.31 -7.67
CA GLU A 335 7.20 -9.33 -8.58
C GLU A 335 7.56 -9.02 -10.04
N TYR A 336 7.36 -7.77 -10.47
CA TYR A 336 7.71 -7.31 -11.82
C TYR A 336 9.20 -7.46 -12.12
N ALA A 337 10.09 -7.07 -11.22
CA ALA A 337 11.53 -7.16 -11.37
C ALA A 337 11.99 -8.62 -11.55
N ARG A 338 11.45 -9.55 -10.74
CA ARG A 338 11.72 -10.99 -10.89
C ARG A 338 11.20 -11.53 -12.22
N ARG A 339 9.99 -11.14 -12.62
CA ARG A 339 9.42 -11.57 -13.91
C ARG A 339 10.22 -11.02 -15.08
N ARG A 340 10.61 -9.75 -15.04
CA ARG A 340 11.47 -9.07 -16.02
C ARG A 340 12.78 -9.83 -16.23
N GLN A 341 13.44 -10.26 -15.16
CA GLN A 341 14.68 -11.04 -15.26
C GLN A 341 14.45 -12.39 -15.98
N SER A 342 13.38 -13.11 -15.63
CA SER A 342 13.02 -14.36 -16.30
C SER A 342 12.74 -14.15 -17.80
N VAL A 343 12.03 -13.08 -18.17
CA VAL A 343 11.75 -12.72 -19.56
C VAL A 343 13.04 -12.36 -20.31
N GLN A 344 13.95 -11.62 -19.68
CA GLN A 344 15.25 -11.28 -20.24
C GLN A 344 16.08 -12.53 -20.54
N GLU A 345 16.11 -13.50 -19.62
CA GLU A 345 16.81 -14.77 -19.83
C GLU A 345 16.22 -15.56 -21.01
N ASP A 346 14.90 -15.59 -21.13
CA ASP A 346 14.23 -16.23 -22.26
C ASP A 346 14.51 -15.53 -23.59
N LEU A 347 14.54 -14.19 -23.62
CA LEU A 347 14.94 -13.43 -24.80
C LEU A 347 16.40 -13.68 -25.17
N PHE A 348 17.30 -13.76 -24.20
CA PHE A 348 18.71 -14.08 -24.44
C PHE A 348 18.87 -15.47 -25.07
N ASN A 349 18.12 -16.47 -24.56
CA ASN A 349 18.23 -17.85 -25.01
C ASN A 349 17.52 -18.13 -26.34
N LYS A 350 16.35 -17.54 -26.55
CA LYS A 350 15.47 -17.87 -27.68
C LYS A 350 15.46 -16.77 -28.76
N GLY A 351 16.00 -15.60 -28.47
CA GLY A 351 15.88 -14.38 -29.28
C GLY A 351 14.55 -13.64 -29.05
N ALA A 352 14.34 -12.55 -29.78
CA ALA A 352 13.04 -11.88 -29.85
C ALA A 352 12.26 -12.35 -31.10
N ALA A 353 10.92 -12.32 -31.01
CA ALA A 353 10.05 -12.64 -32.14
C ALA A 353 9.55 -11.38 -32.87
N TRP A 354 9.49 -10.25 -32.16
CA TRP A 354 9.10 -8.94 -32.66
C TRP A 354 9.78 -7.87 -31.81
N LEU A 355 10.33 -6.84 -32.45
CA LEU A 355 11.10 -5.74 -31.84
C LEU A 355 10.85 -4.42 -32.58
N GLU A 356 9.66 -4.24 -33.17
CA GLU A 356 9.36 -2.96 -33.82
C GLU A 356 8.94 -1.92 -32.78
N GLU A 357 8.86 -0.68 -33.22
CA GLU A 357 8.53 0.46 -32.37
C GLU A 357 7.02 0.54 -32.09
N LEU A 358 6.67 0.86 -30.85
CA LEU A 358 5.33 1.24 -30.43
C LEU A 358 5.19 2.77 -30.41
N LYS A 359 3.97 3.27 -30.60
CA LYS A 359 3.67 4.71 -30.64
C LYS A 359 4.02 5.43 -29.34
N THR A 360 4.18 4.70 -28.24
CA THR A 360 4.60 5.19 -26.93
C THR A 360 6.12 5.23 -26.72
N ASP A 361 6.90 4.63 -27.62
CA ASP A 361 8.37 4.63 -27.54
C ASP A 361 9.00 6.00 -27.84
N PRO A 362 8.54 6.75 -28.87
CA PRO A 362 9.07 8.09 -29.12
C PRO A 362 8.61 9.08 -28.05
N CYS A 363 9.58 9.70 -27.38
CA CYS A 363 9.35 10.88 -26.56
C CYS A 363 9.09 12.09 -27.46
N THR A 364 7.94 12.74 -27.31
CA THR A 364 7.56 13.92 -28.11
C THR A 364 7.65 15.24 -27.34
N LYS A 365 7.60 15.19 -26.01
CA LYS A 365 7.77 16.30 -25.07
C LYS A 365 8.39 15.78 -23.76
N GLY A 366 9.07 16.66 -23.01
CA GLY A 366 9.66 16.27 -21.72
C GLY A 366 10.76 15.20 -21.87
N GLU A 367 10.85 14.31 -20.88
CA GLU A 367 11.81 13.21 -20.85
C GLU A 367 11.13 11.91 -20.42
N THR A 368 11.40 10.82 -21.14
CA THR A 368 10.90 9.49 -20.77
C THR A 368 11.48 9.06 -19.42
N PRO A 369 10.68 8.55 -18.48
CA PRO A 369 11.19 8.05 -17.21
C PRO A 369 12.16 6.87 -17.41
N THR A 370 13.38 7.02 -16.90
CA THR A 370 14.46 6.03 -17.02
C THR A 370 14.84 5.37 -15.69
N TRP A 371 14.12 5.67 -14.60
CA TRP A 371 14.40 5.14 -13.25
C TRP A 371 14.38 3.60 -13.18
N HIS A 372 13.68 2.93 -14.10
CA HIS A 372 13.58 1.47 -14.21
C HIS A 372 14.77 0.81 -14.93
N LEU A 373 15.64 1.60 -15.57
CA LEU A 373 16.75 1.09 -16.37
C LEU A 373 17.99 0.88 -15.52
N SER A 374 18.58 -0.32 -15.61
CA SER A 374 19.89 -0.63 -15.03
C SER A 374 21.05 -0.34 -16.02
N GLY A 375 20.81 0.51 -17.02
CA GLY A 375 21.72 0.77 -18.15
C GLY A 375 21.08 1.63 -19.26
N VAL A 376 21.58 1.53 -20.50
CA VAL A 376 21.18 2.41 -21.61
C VAL A 376 19.95 1.91 -22.40
N LYS A 377 19.55 0.64 -22.26
CA LYS A 377 18.40 0.06 -22.98
C LYS A 377 17.65 -0.96 -22.13
N SER A 378 16.36 -1.12 -22.40
CA SER A 378 15.56 -2.23 -21.85
C SER A 378 16.16 -3.58 -22.25
N VAL A 379 16.14 -4.51 -21.29
CA VAL A 379 16.68 -5.85 -21.44
C VAL A 379 15.60 -6.92 -21.63
N ALA A 380 14.32 -6.57 -21.46
CA ALA A 380 13.19 -7.50 -21.48
C ALA A 380 12.10 -7.12 -22.50
N ASN A 381 12.46 -6.33 -23.53
CA ASN A 381 11.51 -5.72 -24.47
C ASN A 381 10.42 -4.95 -23.72
N GLU A 382 10.84 -4.00 -22.89
CA GLU A 382 9.96 -3.20 -22.03
C GLU A 382 9.45 -1.96 -22.75
N HIS A 383 8.16 -1.71 -22.60
CA HIS A 383 7.48 -0.57 -23.21
C HIS A 383 6.55 0.10 -22.22
N TRP A 384 6.36 1.41 -22.39
CA TRP A 384 5.32 2.17 -21.71
C TRP A 384 3.99 1.99 -22.46
N LEU A 385 2.93 1.58 -21.78
CA LEU A 385 1.63 1.33 -22.41
C LEU A 385 0.49 1.85 -21.52
N TYR A 386 -0.67 2.07 -22.12
CA TYR A 386 -1.83 2.57 -21.41
C TYR A 386 -2.78 1.46 -20.98
N HIS A 387 -3.35 1.61 -19.79
CA HIS A 387 -4.51 0.84 -19.34
C HIS A 387 -5.63 1.79 -18.91
N GLY A 388 -6.76 1.77 -19.59
CA GLY A 388 -7.95 2.54 -19.21
C GLY A 388 -8.81 1.76 -18.22
N THR A 389 -9.27 2.42 -17.16
CA THR A 389 -10.03 1.76 -16.09
C THR A 389 -11.00 2.73 -15.40
N SER A 390 -11.77 2.22 -14.44
CA SER A 390 -12.60 3.04 -13.54
C SER A 390 -11.80 3.53 -12.34
N LEU A 391 -12.34 4.46 -11.54
CA LEU A 391 -11.67 4.91 -10.31
C LEU A 391 -11.39 3.75 -9.35
N ALA A 392 -12.36 2.87 -9.13
CA ALA A 392 -12.17 1.67 -8.31
C ALA A 392 -11.12 0.71 -8.90
N GLY A 393 -11.02 0.64 -10.23
CA GLY A 393 -10.00 -0.14 -10.91
C GLY A 393 -8.62 0.49 -10.80
N GLU A 394 -8.50 1.82 -10.87
CA GLU A 394 -7.26 2.56 -10.61
C GLU A 394 -6.72 2.26 -9.22
N GLU A 395 -7.55 2.42 -8.18
CA GLU A 395 -7.18 2.15 -6.79
C GLU A 395 -6.79 0.68 -6.61
N GLY A 396 -7.65 -0.24 -7.02
CA GLY A 396 -7.43 -1.68 -6.87
C GLY A 396 -6.19 -2.20 -7.59
N ILE A 397 -5.88 -1.68 -8.78
CA ILE A 397 -4.68 -2.06 -9.56
C ILE A 397 -3.41 -1.45 -8.95
N THR A 398 -3.45 -0.18 -8.55
CA THR A 398 -2.24 0.52 -8.07
C THR A 398 -1.85 0.13 -6.65
N GLU A 399 -2.81 -0.30 -5.83
CA GLU A 399 -2.58 -0.75 -4.45
C GLU A 399 -2.36 -2.26 -4.37
N GLY A 400 -3.03 -3.03 -5.22
CA GLY A 400 -2.83 -4.47 -5.32
C GLY A 400 -1.99 -4.82 -6.55
N ASP A 401 -2.67 -5.44 -7.51
CA ASP A 401 -2.13 -5.80 -8.82
C ASP A 401 -3.28 -5.99 -9.81
N PHE A 402 -2.96 -6.19 -11.08
CA PHE A 402 -3.91 -6.64 -12.09
C PHE A 402 -4.50 -8.01 -11.71
N ARG A 403 -5.83 -8.08 -11.63
CA ARG A 403 -6.55 -9.30 -11.29
C ARG A 403 -7.01 -10.01 -12.55
N LEU A 404 -6.24 -10.99 -13.03
CA LEU A 404 -6.56 -11.77 -14.24
C LEU A 404 -7.93 -12.47 -14.18
N ASN A 405 -8.40 -12.85 -12.98
CA ASN A 405 -9.74 -13.41 -12.79
C ASN A 405 -10.88 -12.41 -13.07
N LEU A 406 -10.57 -11.11 -13.14
CA LEU A 406 -11.49 -10.06 -13.58
C LEU A 406 -11.32 -9.72 -15.06
N ALA A 407 -10.35 -10.31 -15.77
CA ALA A 407 -10.19 -10.10 -17.21
C ALA A 407 -11.47 -10.51 -17.95
N GLY A 408 -11.96 -9.64 -18.84
CA GLY A 408 -13.20 -9.86 -19.57
C GLY A 408 -14.50 -9.47 -18.85
N SER A 409 -14.43 -9.04 -17.58
CA SER A 409 -15.62 -8.61 -16.82
C SER A 409 -16.27 -7.33 -17.38
N ASN A 410 -15.47 -6.43 -17.95
CA ASN A 410 -15.90 -5.12 -18.44
C ASN A 410 -15.74 -4.91 -19.96
N ALA A 411 -15.08 -5.82 -20.67
CA ALA A 411 -14.69 -5.65 -22.08
C ALA A 411 -14.41 -6.98 -22.80
N GLY A 412 -14.38 -6.95 -24.14
CA GLY A 412 -14.19 -8.14 -24.97
C GLY A 412 -12.82 -8.81 -24.80
N THR A 413 -12.81 -10.14 -24.92
CA THR A 413 -11.65 -11.02 -24.70
C THR A 413 -11.08 -11.55 -26.02
N LEU A 414 -11.03 -10.69 -27.05
CA LEU A 414 -10.76 -11.10 -28.44
C LEU A 414 -9.45 -11.88 -28.60
N TYR A 415 -8.43 -11.54 -27.82
CA TYR A 415 -7.12 -12.17 -27.83
C TYR A 415 -6.89 -13.08 -26.61
N GLY A 416 -7.96 -13.45 -25.90
CA GLY A 416 -7.92 -14.25 -24.67
C GLY A 416 -8.13 -13.43 -23.40
N ASN A 417 -8.23 -14.12 -22.26
CA ASN A 417 -8.41 -13.52 -20.93
C ASN A 417 -7.04 -13.13 -20.34
N GLY A 418 -6.66 -11.87 -20.51
CA GLY A 418 -5.39 -11.31 -20.04
C GLY A 418 -5.50 -9.84 -19.63
N VAL A 419 -4.37 -9.22 -19.30
CA VAL A 419 -4.28 -7.77 -19.10
C VAL A 419 -4.15 -7.11 -20.46
N TYR A 420 -5.11 -6.26 -20.82
CA TYR A 420 -5.13 -5.51 -22.07
C TYR A 420 -4.48 -4.15 -21.89
N LEU A 421 -3.58 -3.83 -22.81
CA LEU A 421 -2.82 -2.59 -22.86
C LEU A 421 -2.88 -2.03 -24.28
N ALA A 422 -2.70 -0.72 -24.43
CA ALA A 422 -2.68 -0.07 -25.73
C ALA A 422 -1.53 0.92 -25.86
N GLU A 423 -1.01 1.06 -27.07
CA GLU A 423 -0.06 2.13 -27.42
C GLU A 423 -0.75 3.44 -27.83
N ALA A 424 -2.06 3.39 -28.10
CA ALA A 424 -2.87 4.56 -28.42
C ALA A 424 -3.73 4.94 -27.22
N VAL A 425 -3.54 6.16 -26.68
CA VAL A 425 -4.30 6.61 -25.50
C VAL A 425 -5.80 6.64 -25.77
N SER A 426 -6.21 6.92 -27.02
CA SER A 426 -7.62 6.96 -27.42
C SER A 426 -8.30 5.59 -27.45
N LYS A 427 -7.54 4.48 -27.43
CA LYS A 427 -8.08 3.13 -27.22
C LYS A 427 -8.35 2.90 -25.73
N SER A 428 -7.39 3.21 -24.87
CA SER A 428 -7.59 3.08 -23.42
C SER A 428 -8.69 4.00 -22.89
N ASP A 429 -8.86 5.19 -23.47
CA ASP A 429 -9.99 6.10 -23.18
C ASP A 429 -11.37 5.43 -23.33
N GLU A 430 -11.53 4.49 -24.28
CA GLU A 430 -12.80 3.76 -24.50
C GLU A 430 -13.22 2.93 -23.28
N TYR A 431 -12.27 2.57 -22.41
CA TYR A 431 -12.48 1.70 -21.25
C TYR A 431 -12.51 2.46 -19.92
N THR A 432 -12.53 3.79 -19.97
CA THR A 432 -12.61 4.62 -18.75
C THR A 432 -14.05 4.95 -18.38
N THR A 433 -14.29 5.16 -17.09
CA THR A 433 -15.54 5.73 -16.58
C THR A 433 -15.27 7.08 -15.92
N PRO A 434 -16.14 8.09 -16.07
CA PRO A 434 -15.96 9.37 -15.39
C PRO A 434 -16.08 9.19 -13.87
N HIS A 435 -15.22 9.90 -13.15
CA HIS A 435 -15.23 10.03 -11.71
C HIS A 435 -16.35 10.99 -11.28
N SER A 436 -16.57 11.14 -9.97
CA SER A 436 -17.55 12.09 -9.42
C SER A 436 -17.25 13.55 -9.76
N ASP A 437 -15.97 13.91 -9.95
CA ASP A 437 -15.50 15.23 -10.38
C ASP A 437 -15.48 15.42 -11.91
N GLY A 438 -15.87 14.39 -12.67
CA GLY A 438 -15.88 14.39 -14.13
C GLY A 438 -14.54 14.08 -14.79
N LEU A 439 -13.46 13.88 -14.02
CA LEU A 439 -12.19 13.37 -14.54
C LEU A 439 -12.30 11.89 -14.91
N ARG A 440 -11.32 11.40 -15.64
CA ARG A 440 -11.15 10.00 -16.01
C ARG A 440 -9.71 9.59 -15.76
N SER A 441 -9.48 8.29 -15.57
CA SER A 441 -8.15 7.78 -15.30
C SER A 441 -7.64 6.79 -16.32
N ILE A 442 -6.38 6.99 -16.70
CA ILE A 442 -5.58 6.03 -17.45
C ILE A 442 -4.31 5.78 -16.65
N LEU A 443 -3.97 4.51 -16.49
CA LEU A 443 -2.67 4.09 -15.96
C LEU A 443 -1.65 4.07 -17.10
N ILE A 444 -0.46 4.60 -16.85
CA ILE A 444 0.71 4.36 -17.70
C ILE A 444 1.53 3.26 -17.04
N CYS A 445 1.58 2.12 -17.70
CA CYS A 445 2.19 0.90 -17.22
C CYS A 445 3.52 0.63 -17.91
N LEU A 446 4.55 0.29 -17.13
CA LEU A 446 5.76 -0.31 -17.65
C LEU A 446 5.51 -1.80 -17.87
N SER A 447 5.73 -2.30 -19.08
CA SER A 447 5.32 -3.67 -19.43
C SER A 447 6.45 -4.45 -20.12
N THR A 448 6.77 -5.64 -19.62
CA THR A 448 7.71 -6.58 -20.25
C THR A 448 7.01 -7.40 -21.32
N LEU A 449 7.24 -7.06 -22.59
CA LEU A 449 6.57 -7.75 -23.69
C LEU A 449 7.29 -9.03 -24.10
N GLY A 450 8.58 -9.15 -23.78
CA GLY A 450 9.38 -10.34 -24.06
C GLY A 450 9.31 -10.74 -25.53
N ARG A 451 9.14 -12.06 -25.75
CA ARG A 451 8.79 -12.61 -27.07
C ARG A 451 7.32 -12.36 -27.37
N VAL A 452 7.05 -11.43 -28.28
CA VAL A 452 5.68 -11.07 -28.69
C VAL A 452 5.19 -12.01 -29.80
N ASN A 453 3.99 -12.55 -29.64
CA ASN A 453 3.26 -13.22 -30.71
C ASN A 453 2.46 -12.17 -31.50
N TYR A 454 2.99 -11.78 -32.66
CA TYR A 454 2.33 -10.81 -33.54
C TYR A 454 1.15 -11.46 -34.27
N ASN A 455 -0.02 -10.83 -34.19
CA ASN A 455 -1.24 -11.35 -34.76
C ASN A 455 -2.00 -10.30 -35.58
N ASP A 456 -2.02 -10.51 -36.90
CA ASP A 456 -2.81 -9.74 -37.87
C ASP A 456 -3.97 -10.54 -38.49
N GLN A 457 -4.49 -11.55 -37.77
CA GLN A 457 -5.61 -12.35 -38.24
C GLN A 457 -6.95 -11.62 -38.09
N LYS A 458 -7.79 -11.67 -39.14
CA LYS A 458 -9.12 -11.04 -39.14
C LYS A 458 -10.09 -11.61 -38.10
N ARG A 459 -9.90 -12.88 -37.75
CA ARG A 459 -10.68 -13.66 -36.78
C ARG A 459 -9.69 -14.49 -35.95
N PRO A 460 -9.04 -13.87 -34.96
CA PRO A 460 -8.09 -14.57 -34.10
C PRO A 460 -8.82 -15.60 -33.23
N ASP A 461 -8.11 -16.67 -32.88
CA ASP A 461 -8.53 -17.58 -31.82
C ASP A 461 -7.89 -17.13 -30.51
N GLY A 462 -8.70 -16.60 -29.59
CA GLY A 462 -8.20 -16.05 -28.33
C GLY A 462 -7.62 -17.11 -27.39
N ASP A 463 -8.13 -18.34 -27.44
CA ASP A 463 -7.67 -19.43 -26.57
C ASP A 463 -6.33 -19.94 -27.07
N GLU A 464 -6.17 -20.17 -28.38
CA GLU A 464 -4.88 -20.56 -28.97
C GLU A 464 -3.78 -19.51 -28.71
N LEU A 465 -4.14 -18.21 -28.75
CA LEU A 465 -3.19 -17.14 -28.45
C LEU A 465 -2.82 -17.12 -26.97
N ALA A 466 -3.78 -17.26 -26.07
CA ALA A 466 -3.51 -17.35 -24.64
C ALA A 466 -2.60 -18.54 -24.32
N ASP A 467 -2.87 -19.70 -24.92
CA ASP A 467 -2.06 -20.91 -24.75
C ASP A 467 -0.66 -20.75 -25.34
N SER A 468 -0.51 -19.97 -26.43
CA SER A 468 0.81 -19.64 -26.97
C SER A 468 1.70 -18.85 -26.00
N CYS A 469 1.11 -18.12 -25.06
CA CYS A 469 1.83 -17.40 -24.01
C CYS A 469 2.02 -18.23 -22.74
N LYS A 470 1.03 -19.05 -22.37
CA LYS A 470 1.10 -19.89 -21.16
C LYS A 470 2.05 -21.08 -21.35
N GLU A 471 2.06 -21.67 -22.56
CA GLU A 471 2.77 -22.92 -22.86
C GLU A 471 3.67 -22.78 -24.11
N GLY A 472 3.32 -21.91 -25.06
CA GLY A 472 4.00 -21.78 -26.36
C GLY A 472 5.29 -20.95 -26.37
N GLY A 473 5.73 -20.43 -25.22
CA GLY A 473 6.99 -19.69 -25.08
C GLY A 473 6.97 -18.25 -25.60
N PHE A 474 5.80 -17.71 -25.94
CA PHE A 474 5.58 -16.27 -26.03
C PHE A 474 5.29 -15.68 -24.65
N HIS A 475 5.44 -14.36 -24.54
CA HIS A 475 5.22 -13.63 -23.29
C HIS A 475 4.05 -12.66 -23.40
N SER A 476 3.73 -12.23 -24.63
CA SER A 476 2.66 -11.28 -24.92
C SER A 476 2.11 -11.51 -26.32
N ILE A 477 0.91 -10.99 -26.57
CA ILE A 477 0.29 -10.91 -27.89
C ILE A 477 0.28 -9.46 -28.32
N LEU A 478 0.59 -9.20 -29.58
CA LEU A 478 0.29 -7.92 -30.23
C LEU A 478 -0.78 -8.16 -31.29
N GLY A 479 -1.98 -7.67 -31.01
CA GLY A 479 -3.11 -7.68 -31.94
C GLY A 479 -3.09 -6.47 -32.85
N ASP A 480 -2.67 -6.65 -34.11
CA ASP A 480 -2.52 -5.56 -35.08
C ASP A 480 -3.81 -5.32 -35.88
N ARG A 481 -4.84 -4.77 -35.21
CA ARG A 481 -6.07 -4.40 -35.92
C ARG A 481 -5.92 -3.10 -36.70
N GLU A 482 -4.87 -2.33 -36.47
CA GLU A 482 -4.53 -1.18 -37.32
C GLU A 482 -4.30 -1.65 -38.75
N LYS A 483 -3.46 -2.67 -38.96
CA LYS A 483 -3.20 -3.25 -40.27
C LYS A 483 -4.44 -3.86 -40.94
N ILE A 484 -5.29 -4.54 -40.18
CA ILE A 484 -6.42 -5.31 -40.75
C ILE A 484 -7.69 -4.45 -40.93
N ARG A 485 -7.92 -3.50 -40.00
CA ARG A 485 -9.19 -2.78 -39.85
C ARG A 485 -9.03 -1.26 -39.79
N GLY A 486 -7.80 -0.74 -39.77
CA GLY A 486 -7.54 0.69 -39.58
C GLY A 486 -7.94 1.18 -38.19
N THR A 487 -7.91 0.30 -37.18
CA THR A 487 -8.20 0.64 -35.79
C THR A 487 -6.92 0.66 -34.95
N TYR A 488 -6.93 0.07 -33.75
CA TYR A 488 -5.83 0.13 -32.80
C TYR A 488 -4.97 -1.14 -32.81
N ARG A 489 -3.69 -1.01 -32.44
CA ARG A 489 -2.90 -2.14 -31.94
C ARG A 489 -3.13 -2.28 -30.44
N GLU A 490 -3.36 -3.51 -30.00
CA GLU A 490 -3.58 -3.86 -28.60
C GLU A 490 -2.55 -4.90 -28.18
N ILE A 491 -2.10 -4.80 -26.94
CA ILE A 491 -1.12 -5.72 -26.35
C ILE A 491 -1.83 -6.48 -25.24
N VAL A 492 -1.61 -7.79 -25.17
CA VAL A 492 -2.17 -8.64 -24.11
C VAL A 492 -1.08 -9.46 -23.45
N VAL A 493 -1.04 -9.44 -22.12
CA VAL A 493 -0.19 -10.32 -21.31
C VAL A 493 -1.05 -11.21 -20.41
N PHE A 494 -0.53 -12.38 -20.08
CA PHE A 494 -1.25 -13.41 -19.31
C PHE A 494 -0.60 -13.71 -17.95
N ASN A 495 0.27 -12.82 -17.51
CA ASN A 495 0.92 -12.84 -16.21
C ASN A 495 0.97 -11.38 -15.74
N GLU A 496 0.27 -11.09 -14.64
CA GLU A 496 0.13 -9.77 -14.03
C GLU A 496 1.49 -9.14 -13.71
N ASN A 497 2.45 -9.95 -13.25
CA ASN A 497 3.82 -9.51 -12.94
C ASN A 497 4.61 -9.07 -14.20
N GLN A 498 4.05 -9.14 -15.42
CA GLN A 498 4.65 -8.51 -16.59
C GLN A 498 4.33 -7.02 -16.73
N VAL A 499 3.43 -6.48 -15.89
CA VAL A 499 2.92 -5.11 -15.96
C VAL A 499 3.11 -4.42 -14.62
N TYR A 500 3.73 -3.26 -14.61
CA TYR A 500 3.85 -2.41 -13.44
C TYR A 500 3.12 -1.08 -13.67
N PRO A 501 2.03 -0.79 -12.93
CA PRO A 501 1.25 0.45 -13.08
C PRO A 501 2.00 1.63 -12.42
N ALA A 502 2.94 2.23 -13.17
CA ALA A 502 3.87 3.21 -12.62
C ALA A 502 3.28 4.61 -12.40
N TYR A 503 2.32 5.01 -13.23
CA TYR A 503 1.72 6.33 -13.14
C TYR A 503 0.22 6.29 -13.31
N ILE A 504 -0.47 7.14 -12.56
CA ILE A 504 -1.88 7.46 -12.72
C ILE A 504 -1.96 8.80 -13.44
N CYS A 505 -2.68 8.88 -14.56
CA CYS A 505 -2.97 10.13 -15.24
C CYS A 505 -4.48 10.39 -15.21
N ARG A 506 -4.87 11.46 -14.51
CA ARG A 506 -6.28 11.91 -14.48
C ARG A 506 -6.46 13.04 -15.49
N TYR A 507 -7.46 12.90 -16.37
CA TYR A 507 -7.65 13.79 -17.51
C TYR A 507 -9.12 14.16 -17.73
N GLU A 508 -9.33 15.25 -18.45
CA GLU A 508 -10.64 15.62 -19.01
C GLU A 508 -10.69 15.33 -20.51
N ARG A 509 -11.88 14.95 -21.01
CA ARG A 509 -12.15 14.91 -22.45
C ARG A 509 -12.49 16.31 -22.95
N VAL A 510 -11.76 16.78 -23.97
CA VAL A 510 -12.09 18.00 -24.68
C VAL A 510 -13.10 17.67 -25.78
N LEU A 511 -14.34 18.11 -25.61
CA LEU A 511 -15.39 17.91 -26.60
C LEU A 511 -15.38 19.04 -27.64
N LYS A 512 -15.80 18.71 -28.87
CA LYS A 512 -16.01 19.72 -29.91
C LYS A 512 -17.09 20.70 -29.45
N LYS A 513 -16.82 22.01 -29.54
CA LYS A 513 -17.86 23.02 -29.36
C LYS A 513 -18.83 22.89 -30.54
N GLU A 514 -20.12 22.72 -30.23
CA GLU A 514 -21.21 22.70 -31.20
C GLU A 514 -21.32 24.00 -32.00
#